data_AF-A0A354IH74-F1
#
_entry.id   AF-A0A354IH74-F1
#
_cell.length_a   1.000
_cell.length_b   1.000
_cell.length_c   1.000
_cell.angle_alpha   90.00
_cell.angle_beta   90.00
_cell.angle_gamma   90.00
#
_symmetry.space_group_name_H-M   'P 1'
#
loop_
_entity.id
_entity.type
_entity.pdbx_description
1 polymer ?
#
loop_
_entity_poly.entity_id
_entity_poly.type
_entity_poly.pdbx_seq_one_letter_code
_entity_poly.pdbx_strand_id
1 'polypeptide(L)' 'MFEFVNNSTLAEYEAFNAGHPYGHFMQSRKWADLKDNWKWEAIVVRSADGSIVGSLAVLIRNLPHLPWTLMYGCRGPVCD' A
#
# COMPACT_ATOMS: atom_id res chain seq x y z
N MET A 1 7.78 0.18 14.25
CA MET A 1 7.29 -1.21 14.02
C MET A 1 6.49 -1.22 12.73
N PHE A 2 6.51 -2.29 11.94
CA PHE A 2 5.64 -2.38 10.75
C PHE A 2 4.37 -3.17 11.06
N GLU A 3 3.29 -2.86 10.36
CA GLU A 3 2.03 -3.60 10.41
C GLU A 3 1.36 -3.65 9.03
N PHE A 4 0.48 -4.63 8.83
CA PHE A 4 -0.38 -4.72 7.64
C PHE A 4 -1.62 -3.84 7.80
N VAL A 5 -1.95 -3.12 6.75
CA VAL A 5 -3.20 -2.37 6.66
C VAL A 5 -4.36 -3.35 6.57
N ASN A 6 -5.39 -3.11 7.38
CA ASN A 6 -6.61 -3.90 7.41
C ASN A 6 -7.82 -2.95 7.51
N ASN A 7 -9.03 -3.49 7.64
CA ASN A 7 -10.25 -2.67 7.65
C ASN A 7 -10.30 -1.61 8.75
N SER A 8 -9.69 -1.85 9.92
CA SER A 8 -9.67 -0.86 11.01
C SER A 8 -8.63 0.24 10.81
N THR A 9 -7.52 -0.05 10.11
CA THR A 9 -6.42 0.90 9.86
C THR A 9 -6.47 1.56 8.48
N LEU A 10 -7.36 1.11 7.59
CA LEU A 10 -7.46 1.60 6.21
C LEU A 10 -7.74 3.10 6.13
N ALA A 11 -8.61 3.64 6.98
CA ALA A 11 -8.93 5.07 6.96
C ALA A 11 -7.72 5.95 7.31
N GLU A 12 -6.95 5.55 8.32
CA GLU A 12 -5.71 6.23 8.72
C GLU A 12 -4.65 6.15 7.62
N TYR A 13 -4.49 4.97 7.01
CA TYR A 13 -3.61 4.75 5.86
C TYR A 13 -3.93 5.67 4.67
N GLU A 14 -5.22 5.77 4.29
CA GLU A 14 -5.65 6.65 3.20
C GLU A 14 -5.40 8.12 3.53
N ALA A 15 -5.63 8.52 4.78
CA ALA A 15 -5.34 9.88 5.24
C ALA A 15 -3.85 10.21 5.18
N PHE A 16 -2.97 9.28 5.58
CA PHE A 16 -1.53 9.41 5.46
C PHE A 16 -1.12 9.60 3.99
N ASN A 17 -1.55 8.70 3.10
CA ASN A 17 -1.21 8.78 1.68
C ASN A 17 -1.70 10.06 1.01
N ALA A 18 -2.89 10.55 1.39
CA ALA A 18 -3.45 11.79 0.83
C ALA A 18 -2.74 13.05 1.35
N GLY A 19 -2.24 13.02 2.59
CA GLY A 19 -1.58 14.16 3.24
C GLY A 19 -0.05 14.21 3.05
N HIS A 20 0.57 13.12 2.61
CA HIS A 20 2.03 13.05 2.48
C HIS A 20 2.54 13.77 1.21
N PRO A 21 3.64 14.54 1.28
CA PRO A 21 4.21 15.23 0.10
C PRO A 21 4.56 14.30 -1.07
N TYR A 22 4.96 13.06 -0.75
CA TYR A 22 5.25 12.00 -1.72
C TYR A 22 4.09 11.02 -1.93
N GLY A 23 2.90 11.36 -1.43
CA GLY A 23 1.68 10.60 -1.60
C GLY A 23 1.27 10.49 -3.07
N HIS A 24 0.75 9.33 -3.47
CA HIS A 24 0.27 9.11 -4.83
C HIS A 24 -1.03 8.33 -4.84
N PHE A 25 -1.99 8.71 -5.70
CA PHE A 25 -3.29 8.03 -5.82
C PHE A 25 -3.16 6.51 -6.04
N MET A 26 -2.14 6.09 -6.79
CA MET A 26 -1.85 4.67 -7.05
C MET A 26 -1.40 3.86 -5.81
N GLN A 27 -1.20 4.51 -4.67
CA GLN A 27 -1.02 3.84 -3.38
C GLN A 27 -2.36 3.66 -2.65
N SER A 28 -3.44 4.37 -2.99
CA SER A 28 -4.76 4.16 -2.39
C SER A 28 -5.33 2.76 -2.66
N ARG A 29 -6.09 2.21 -1.71
CA ARG A 29 -6.91 1.01 -1.90
C ARG A 29 -7.89 1.15 -3.06
N LYS A 30 -8.36 2.38 -3.35
CA LYS A 30 -9.24 2.68 -4.49
C LYS A 30 -8.58 2.35 -5.83
N TRP A 31 -7.25 2.43 -5.93
CA TRP A 31 -6.52 2.03 -7.14
C TRP A 31 -6.59 0.53 -7.39
N ALA A 32 -6.64 -0.27 -6.32
CA ALA A 32 -6.78 -1.71 -6.43
C ALA A 32 -8.20 -2.14 -6.84
N ASP A 33 -9.24 -1.34 -6.54
CA ASP A 33 -10.60 -1.64 -7.02
C ASP A 33 -10.71 -1.60 -8.56
N LEU A 34 -9.80 -0.88 -9.24
CA LEU A 34 -9.69 -0.87 -10.71
C LEU A 34 -8.88 -2.04 -11.27
N LYS A 35 -8.35 -2.92 -10.40
CA LYS A 35 -7.43 -4.02 -10.74
C LYS A 35 -7.88 -5.32 -10.06
N ASP A 36 -9.09 -5.74 -10.40
CA ASP A 36 -9.76 -6.92 -9.85
C ASP A 36 -8.96 -8.24 -9.94
N ASN A 37 -8.05 -8.35 -10.90
CA ASN A 37 -7.16 -9.50 -11.06
C ASN A 37 -5.83 -9.41 -10.28
N TRP A 38 -5.68 -8.43 -9.39
CA TRP A 38 -4.55 -8.30 -8.48
C TRP A 38 -5.03 -8.39 -7.02
N LYS A 39 -4.24 -9.08 -6.19
CA LYS A 39 -4.38 -8.98 -4.75
C LYS A 39 -3.70 -7.69 -4.29
N TRP A 40 -4.39 -6.90 -3.47
CA TRP A 40 -3.81 -5.73 -2.84
C TRP A 40 -3.43 -6.03 -1.39
N GLU A 41 -2.23 -5.65 -1.02
CA GLU A 41 -1.78 -5.57 0.38
C GLU A 41 -1.08 -4.24 0.59
N ALA A 42 -1.15 -3.71 1.80
CA ALA A 42 -0.34 -2.56 2.19
C ALA A 42 0.27 -2.76 3.56
N ILE A 43 1.44 -2.17 3.75
CA ILE A 43 2.13 -2.09 5.03
C ILE A 43 2.38 -0.64 5.40
N VAL A 44 2.42 -0.37 6.70
CA VAL A 44 2.83 0.91 7.25
C VAL A 44 3.92 0.70 8.28
N VAL A 45 4.79 1.68 8.44
CA VAL A 45 5.77 1.76 9.53
C VAL A 45 5.30 2.84 10.49
N ARG A 46 5.29 2.52 11.78
CA ARG A 46 4.94 3.45 12.86
C ARG A 46 6.16 3.91 13.64
N SER A 47 6.18 5.20 14.01
CA SER A 47 7.08 5.81 15.00
C SER A 47 6.74 5.37 16.42
N ALA A 48 7.55 5.81 17.38
CA ALA A 48 7.38 5.48 18.80
C ALA A 48 6.07 6.04 19.41
N ASP A 49 5.56 7.14 18.87
CA ASP A 49 4.27 7.74 19.27
C ASP A 49 3.06 7.09 18.59
N GLY A 50 3.29 6.09 17.72
CA GLY A 50 2.25 5.37 17.02
C GLY A 50 1.80 5.99 15.70
N SER A 51 2.31 7.14 15.27
CA SER A 51 1.94 7.73 13.98
C SER A 51 2.58 6.99 12.79
N ILE A 52 1.94 7.01 11.62
CA ILE A 52 2.50 6.44 10.39
C ILE A 52 3.64 7.34 9.89
N VAL A 53 4.82 6.76 9.67
CA VAL A 53 6.01 7.45 9.11
C VAL A 53 6.42 6.95 7.74
N GLY A 54 5.76 5.91 7.23
CA GLY A 54 6.00 5.40 5.90
C GLY A 54 4.98 4.34 5.52
N SER A 55 4.67 4.23 4.24
CA SER A 55 3.71 3.25 3.73
C SER A 55 4.14 2.66 2.39
N LEU A 56 3.65 1.45 2.09
CA LEU A 56 3.76 0.85 0.78
C LEU A 56 2.53 -0.02 0.50
N ALA A 57 1.77 0.32 -0.55
CA ALA A 57 0.82 -0.58 -1.18
C ALA A 57 1.51 -1.39 -2.28
N VAL A 58 1.23 -2.70 -2.28
CA VAL A 58 1.73 -3.67 -3.24
C VAL A 58 0.54 -4.34 -3.92
N LEU A 59 0.56 -4.32 -5.25
CA LEU A 59 -0.31 -5.16 -6.07
C LEU A 59 0.42 -6.45 -6.38
N ILE A 60 -0.21 -7.58 -6.10
CA ILE A 60 0.34 -8.91 -6.20
C ILE A 60 -0.47 -9.70 -7.22
N ARG A 61 0.18 -10.29 -8.23
CA ARG A 61 -0.47 -11.23 -9.16
C ARG A 61 0.47 -12.35 -9.57
N ASN A 62 -0.10 -13.49 -9.94
CA ASN A 62 0.66 -14.53 -10.63
C ASN A 62 0.89 -14.14 -12.09
N LEU A 63 2.06 -14.48 -12.62
CA LEU A 63 2.34 -14.28 -14.04
C LEU A 63 1.68 -15.39 -14.87
N PRO A 64 0.98 -15.05 -15.97
CA PRO A 64 0.40 -16.07 -16.86
C PRO A 64 1.48 -17.04 -17.35
N HIS A 65 1.21 -18.34 -17.25
CA HIS A 65 2.07 -19.43 -17.73
C HIS A 65 3.43 -19.59 -17.05
N LEU A 66 3.72 -18.87 -15.96
CA LEU A 66 4.99 -18.95 -15.23
C LEU A 66 4.74 -19.25 -13.74
N PRO A 67 5.63 -19.99 -13.06
CA PRO A 67 5.49 -20.32 -11.64
C PRO A 67 5.97 -19.17 -10.72
N TRP A 68 5.76 -17.91 -11.14
CA TRP A 68 6.28 -16.73 -10.45
C TRP A 68 5.18 -15.71 -10.14
N THR A 69 5.40 -14.94 -9.08
CA THR A 69 4.50 -13.88 -8.62
C THR A 69 5.17 -12.52 -8.81
N LEU A 70 4.44 -11.58 -9.39
CA LEU A 70 4.84 -10.18 -9.48
C LEU A 70 4.25 -9.41 -8.30
N MET A 71 5.12 -8.72 -7.56
CA MET A 71 4.76 -7.77 -6.52
C MET A 71 5.14 -6.36 -6.99
N TYR A 72 4.18 -5.46 -7.06
CA TYR A 72 4.38 -4.14 -7.66
C TYR A 72 3.90 -3.00 -6.75
N GLY A 73 4.87 -2.23 -6.25
CA GLY A 73 4.65 -1.00 -5.48
C GLY A 73 4.45 0.21 -6.37
N CYS A 74 3.26 0.38 -6.92
CA CYS A 74 3.01 1.38 -7.97
C CYS A 74 3.18 2.82 -7.46
N ARG A 75 4.31 3.45 -7.85
CA ARG A 75 4.74 4.80 -7.40
C ARG A 75 4.78 4.96 -5.88
N GLY A 76 5.09 3.87 -5.19
CA GLY A 76 5.52 3.90 -3.79
C GLY A 76 7.03 3.74 -3.68
N PRO A 77 7.55 3.60 -2.45
CA PRO A 77 6.82 3.80 -1.20
C PRO A 77 6.39 5.26 -0.99
N VAL A 78 5.50 5.50 -0.03
CA VAL A 78 5.20 6.84 0.49
C VAL A 78 6.02 7.02 1.78
N CYS A 79 7.21 7.59 1.65
CA CYS A 79 8.13 7.94 2.74
C CYS A 79 9.10 9.05 2.27
N ASP A 80 9.88 9.62 3.19
CA ASP A 80 11.02 10.51 2.87
C ASP A 80 12.21 9.72 2.27
#